data_AF-A0A3N7EV77-F1
#
_entry.id   AF-A0A3N7EV77-F1
#
_cell.length_a   1.000
_cell.length_b   1.000
_cell.length_c   1.000
_cell.angle_alpha   90.00
_cell.angle_beta   90.00
_cell.angle_gamma   90.00
#
_symmetry.space_group_name_H-M   'P 1'
#
loop_
_entity.id
_entity.type
_entity.pdbx_description
1 polymer ?
#
loop_
_entity_poly.entity_id
_entity_poly.type
_entity_poly.pdbx_seq_one_letter_code
_entity_poly.pdbx_strand_id
1 'polypeptide(L)'
;MKRLEAEMAEIGEQQKRVKKGQMEIRERFKEMEFECDQLKKETFLISKQAGRNQQRLNLMFKIVKAREENNISEADKLTQSLRECMKHNMENNP
;
A
#
# COMPACT_ATOMS: atom_id res chain seq x y z
N MET A 1 52.01 -22.27 23.07
CA MET A 1 52.04 -21.16 22.10
C MET A 1 51.38 -21.53 20.78
N LYS A 2 51.90 -22.49 19.99
CA LYS A 2 51.35 -22.91 18.69
C LYS A 2 49.83 -23.25 18.66
N ARG A 3 49.32 -23.90 19.70
CA ARG A 3 47.88 -24.23 19.82
C ARG A 3 47.01 -22.98 19.94
N LEU A 4 47.44 -22.01 20.76
CA LEU A 4 46.72 -20.75 20.97
C LEU A 4 46.70 -19.93 19.67
N GLU A 5 47.82 -19.89 18.94
CA GLU A 5 47.91 -19.21 17.63
C GLU A 5 46.95 -19.81 16.60
N ALA A 6 46.83 -21.15 16.56
CA ALA A 6 45.89 -21.84 15.68
C ALA A 6 44.42 -21.55 16.05
N GLU A 7 44.08 -21.60 17.35
CA GLU A 7 42.74 -21.27 17.84
C GLU A 7 42.38 -19.81 17.55
N MET A 8 43.32 -18.87 17.73
CA MET A 8 43.12 -17.45 17.39
C MET A 8 42.90 -17.24 15.88
N ALA A 9 43.64 -17.95 15.03
CA ALA A 9 43.45 -17.89 13.58
C ALA A 9 42.05 -18.42 13.18
N GLU A 10 41.61 -19.52 13.78
CA GLU A 10 40.28 -20.08 13.53
C GLU A 10 39.16 -19.11 13.96
N ILE A 11 39.28 -18.51 15.15
CA ILE A 11 38.34 -17.47 15.63
C ILE A 11 38.32 -16.29 14.66
N GLY A 12 39.48 -15.85 14.16
CA GLY A 12 39.57 -14.78 13.18
C GLY A 12 38.80 -15.09 11.89
N GLU A 13 38.90 -16.31 11.37
CA GLU A 13 38.16 -16.75 10.20
C GLU A 13 36.65 -16.89 10.47
N GLN A 14 36.27 -17.38 11.65
CA GLN A 14 34.86 -17.41 12.09
C GLN A 14 34.27 -15.99 12.15
N GLN A 15 35.00 -15.03 12.74
CA GLN A 15 34.57 -13.64 12.82
C GLN A 15 34.40 -13.00 11.43
N LYS A 16 35.29 -13.29 10.47
CA LYS A 16 35.13 -12.83 9.08
C LYS A 16 33.85 -13.36 8.45
N ARG A 17 33.55 -14.65 8.63
CA ARG A 17 32.30 -15.25 8.13
C ARG A 17 31.07 -14.62 8.76
N VAL A 18 31.09 -14.39 10.08
CA VAL A 18 30.00 -13.72 10.80
C VAL A 18 29.78 -12.30 10.26
N LYS A 19 30.85 -11.50 10.10
CA LYS A 19 30.75 -10.14 9.55
C LYS A 19 30.17 -10.14 8.14
N LYS A 20 30.59 -11.08 7.28
CA LYS A 20 30.04 -11.22 5.93
C LYS A 20 28.55 -11.55 5.96
N GLY A 21 28.13 -12.53 6.76
CA GLY A 21 26.71 -12.88 6.92
C GLY A 21 25.87 -11.73 7.46
N GLN A 22 26.37 -10.97 8.43
CA GLN A 22 25.70 -9.79 8.96
C GLN A 22 25.51 -8.69 7.91
N MET A 23 26.52 -8.48 7.05
CA MET A 23 26.43 -7.51 5.95
C MET A 23 25.38 -7.94 4.92
N GLU A 24 25.38 -9.20 4.51
CA GLU A 24 24.39 -9.75 3.57
C GLU A 24 22.96 -9.64 4.12
N ILE A 25 22.77 -9.98 5.40
CA ILE A 25 21.48 -9.84 6.07
C ILE A 25 21.04 -8.38 6.10
N ARG A 26 21.94 -7.45 6.42
CA ARG A 26 21.63 -6.01 6.46
C ARG A 26 21.18 -5.49 5.09
N GLU A 27 21.85 -5.87 4.00
CA GLU A 27 21.44 -5.43 2.67
C GLU A 27 20.07 -5.98 2.30
N ARG A 28 19.78 -7.25 2.60
CA ARG A 28 18.44 -7.83 2.40
C ARG A 28 17.35 -7.09 3.19
N PHE A 29 17.63 -6.70 4.43
CA PHE A 29 16.66 -5.93 5.23
C PHE A 29 16.38 -4.56 4.61
N LYS A 30 17.39 -3.88 4.06
CA LYS A 30 17.18 -2.60 3.37
C LYS A 30 16.32 -2.76 2.12
N GLU A 31 16.55 -3.82 1.33
CA GLU A 31 15.72 -4.14 0.17
C GLU A 31 14.27 -4.41 0.59
N MET A 32 14.06 -5.23 1.63
CA MET A 32 12.74 -5.50 2.19
C MET A 32 12.04 -4.23 2.70
N GLU A 33 12.75 -3.36 3.40
CA GLU A 33 12.21 -2.08 3.89
C GLU A 33 11.77 -1.19 2.72
N PHE A 34 12.58 -1.10 1.67
CA PHE A 34 12.23 -0.36 0.46
C PHE A 34 10.96 -0.91 -0.21
N GLU A 35 10.87 -2.22 -0.40
CA GLU A 35 9.68 -2.88 -0.97
C GLU A 35 8.44 -2.65 -0.08
N CYS A 36 8.58 -2.78 1.25
CA CYS A 36 7.49 -2.53 2.19
C CYS A 36 6.95 -1.10 2.06
N ASP A 37 7.83 -0.11 1.87
CA ASP A 37 7.41 1.27 1.72
C ASP A 37 6.73 1.55 0.37
N GLN A 38 7.12 0.86 -0.70
CA GLN A 38 6.37 0.89 -1.97
C GLN A 38 4.98 0.26 -1.81
N LEU A 39 4.90 -0.93 -1.20
CA LEU A 39 3.64 -1.62 -0.97
C LEU A 39 2.67 -0.80 -0.11
N LYS A 40 3.17 -0.09 0.92
CA LYS A 40 2.34 0.83 1.71
C LYS A 40 1.76 1.96 0.87
N LYS A 41 2.57 2.57 -0.02
CA LYS A 41 2.12 3.65 -0.91
C LYS A 41 1.05 3.15 -1.88
N GLU A 42 1.28 2.01 -2.53
CA GLU A 42 0.32 1.40 -3.45
C GLU A 42 -0.98 1.04 -2.72
N THR A 43 -0.89 0.39 -1.56
CA THR A 43 -2.05 0.02 -0.74
C THR A 43 -2.86 1.25 -0.32
N PHE A 44 -2.18 2.35 0.02
CA PHE A 44 -2.84 3.61 0.35
C PHE A 44 -3.63 4.17 -0.85
N LEU A 45 -3.04 4.16 -2.04
CA LEU A 45 -3.71 4.63 -3.27
C LEU A 45 -4.91 3.74 -3.61
N ILE A 46 -4.76 2.41 -3.53
CA ILE A 46 -5.84 1.45 -3.76
C ILE A 46 -6.97 1.68 -2.75
N SER A 47 -6.65 1.82 -1.46
CA SER A 47 -7.63 2.06 -0.40
C SER A 47 -8.37 3.37 -0.58
N LYS A 48 -7.67 4.44 -0.97
CA LYS A 48 -8.27 5.73 -1.32
C LYS A 48 -9.23 5.60 -2.50
N GLN A 49 -8.84 4.87 -3.54
CA GLN A 49 -9.70 4.63 -4.69
C GLN A 49 -10.89 3.73 -4.38
N ALA A 50 -10.71 2.71 -3.54
CA ALA A 50 -11.78 1.85 -3.06
C ALA A 50 -12.84 2.65 -2.28
N GLY A 51 -12.42 3.56 -1.39
CA GLY A 51 -13.32 4.47 -0.68
C GLY A 51 -14.13 5.36 -1.63
N ARG A 52 -13.48 5.92 -2.66
CA ARG A 52 -14.16 6.71 -3.71
C ARG A 52 -15.17 5.87 -4.48
N ASN A 53 -14.80 4.64 -4.86
CA ASN A 53 -15.70 3.73 -5.56
C ASN A 53 -16.90 3.35 -4.68
N GLN A 54 -16.69 3.10 -3.39
CA GLN A 54 -17.76 2.81 -2.44
C GLN A 54 -18.76 3.97 -2.32
N GLN A 55 -18.28 5.21 -2.29
CA GLN A 55 -19.15 6.40 -2.29
C GLN A 55 -20.01 6.47 -3.56
N ARG A 56 -19.41 6.22 -4.73
CA ARG A 56 -20.14 6.19 -6.01
C ARG A 56 -21.20 5.08 -6.04
N LEU A 57 -20.84 3.86 -5.61
CA LEU A 57 -21.76 2.74 -5.54
C LEU A 57 -22.95 3.05 -4.62
N ASN A 58 -22.70 3.66 -3.45
CA ASN A 58 -23.77 4.08 -2.54
C ASN A 58 -24.74 5.07 -3.22
N LEU A 59 -24.21 6.09 -3.92
CA LEU A 59 -25.04 7.02 -4.69
C LEU A 59 -25.85 6.28 -5.77
N MET A 60 -25.23 5.37 -6.52
CA MET A 60 -25.92 4.57 -7.54
C MET A 60 -27.06 3.74 -6.94
N PHE A 61 -26.84 3.07 -5.80
CA PHE A 61 -27.89 2.32 -5.11
C PHE A 61 -29.03 3.22 -4.65
N LYS A 62 -28.73 4.39 -4.09
CA LYS A 62 -29.76 5.36 -3.69
C LYS A 62 -30.58 5.88 -4.87
N ILE A 63 -29.95 6.09 -6.03
CA ILE A 63 -30.66 6.49 -7.26
C ILE A 63 -31.64 5.40 -7.69
N VAL A 64 -31.20 4.14 -7.71
CA VAL A 64 -32.07 3.01 -8.07
C VAL A 64 -33.27 2.94 -7.13
N LYS A 65 -33.02 3.05 -5.82
CA LYS A 65 -34.10 3.06 -4.81
C LYS A 65 -35.07 4.23 -4.98
N ALA A 66 -34.56 5.45 -5.17
CA ALA A 66 -35.41 6.63 -5.37
C ALA A 66 -36.29 6.49 -6.62
N ARG A 67 -35.76 5.88 -7.69
CA ARG A 67 -36.52 5.57 -8.92
C ARG A 67 -37.59 4.51 -8.68
N GLU A 68 -37.28 3.46 -7.93
CA GLU A 68 -38.25 2.42 -7.52
C GLU A 68 -39.41 3.03 -6.72
N GLU A 69 -39.11 3.99 -5.84
CA GLU A 69 -40.10 4.72 -5.03
C GLU A 69 -40.83 5.85 -5.81
N ASN A 70 -40.61 5.99 -7.13
CA ASN A 70 -41.09 7.09 -7.97
C ASN A 70 -40.72 8.50 -7.45
N ASN A 71 -39.70 8.62 -6.61
CA ASN A 71 -39.18 9.90 -6.13
C ASN A 71 -38.18 10.49 -7.13
N ILE A 72 -38.71 11.02 -8.22
CA ILE A 72 -37.91 11.54 -9.35
C ILE A 72 -37.03 12.71 -8.93
N SER A 73 -37.54 13.62 -8.08
CA SER A 73 -36.76 14.77 -7.61
C SER A 73 -35.50 14.34 -6.83
N GLU A 74 -35.61 13.32 -5.97
CA GLU A 74 -34.46 12.80 -5.24
C GLU A 74 -33.50 12.04 -6.16
N ALA A 75 -34.03 11.24 -7.09
CA ALA A 75 -33.21 10.54 -8.08
C ALA A 75 -32.37 11.51 -8.94
N ASP A 76 -32.94 12.66 -9.32
CA ASP A 76 -32.25 13.70 -10.10
C ASP A 76 -31.14 14.38 -9.28
N LYS A 77 -31.42 14.74 -8.02
CA LYS A 77 -30.43 15.30 -7.10
C LYS A 77 -29.25 14.35 -6.89
N LEU A 78 -29.53 13.09 -6.59
CA LEU A 78 -28.49 12.07 -6.39
C LEU A 78 -27.69 11.82 -7.67
N THR A 79 -28.34 11.86 -8.84
CA THR A 79 -27.67 11.75 -10.14
C THR A 79 -26.70 12.91 -10.36
N GLN A 80 -27.10 14.13 -10.02
CA GLN A 80 -26.22 15.30 -10.09
C GLN A 80 -25.03 15.18 -9.13
N SER A 81 -25.26 14.76 -7.88
CA SER A 81 -24.18 14.50 -6.91
C SER A 81 -23.21 13.42 -7.40
N LEU A 82 -23.70 12.37 -8.04
CA LEU A 82 -22.87 11.33 -8.63
C LEU A 82 -22.00 11.87 -9.78
N ARG A 83 -22.55 12.76 -10.64
CA ARG A 83 -21.75 13.44 -11.69
C ARG A 83 -20.63 14.29 -11.10
N GLU A 84 -20.92 15.06 -10.05
CA GLU A 84 -19.93 15.89 -9.37
C GLU A 84 -18.83 15.05 -8.69
N CYS A 85 -19.23 13.94 -8.06
CA CYS A 85 -18.30 12.96 -7.48
C CYS A 85 -17.38 12.36 -8.55
N MET A 86 -17.90 12.06 -9.75
CA MET A 86 -17.07 11.55 -10.86
C MET A 86 -16.09 12.60 -11.39
N LYS A 87 -16.49 13.87 -11.50
CA LYS A 87 -15.61 14.97 -11.99
C LYS A 87 -14.39 15.21 -11.08
N HIS A 88 -14.58 15.25 -9.77
CA HIS A 88 -13.50 15.50 -8.79
C HIS A 88 -12.38 14.43 -8.81
N ASN A 89 -12.61 13.27 -9.43
CA ASN A 89 -11.62 12.21 -9.52
C ASN A 89 -10.68 12.33 -10.73
N MET A 90 -11.04 13.12 -11.76
CA MET A 90 -10.14 13.37 -12.90
C MET A 90 -9.12 14.47 -12.60
N GLU A 91 -9.44 15.42 -11.73
CA GLU A 91 -8.54 16.54 -11.38
C GLU A 91 -7.51 16.19 -10.29
N ASN A 92 -7.70 15.07 -9.58
CA ASN A 92 -6.87 14.65 -8.44
C ASN A 92 -6.08 13.36 -8.71
N ASN A 93 -5.82 13.06 -9.99
CA ASN A 93 -4.93 11.98 -10.40
C ASN A 93 -3.53 12.61 -10.62
N PRO A 94 -2.51 12.29 -9.80
CA PRO A 94 -1.14 12.73 -10.07
C PRO A 94 -0.61 12.16 -11.38
#